data_AF-A0A9E4YGT9-F1
#
_entry.id   AF-A0A9E4YGT9-F1
#
_cell.length_a   1.000
_cell.length_b   1.000
_cell.length_c   1.000
_cell.angle_alpha   90.00
_cell.angle_beta   90.00
_cell.angle_gamma   90.00
#
_symmetry.space_group_name_H-M   'P 1'
#
loop_
_entity.id
_entity.type
_entity.pdbx_description
1 polymer ?
#
loop_
_entity_poly.entity_id
_entity_poly.type
_entity_poly.pdbx_seq_one_letter_code
_entity_poly.pdbx_strand_id
1 'polypeptide(L)'
;MVLVGEIVVVLGFMLFMKLFGLVGRTKRVAEVAKSALEVIRDSNLDDLQKEKATQRYAKELFSLFFVIAAVSLTALAIPLGIVWTMELANLLTVAEVIEGTLTLQFIGIAAVLSVIMFVLSKYRFG
;
A
#
# COMPACT_ATOMS: atom_id res chain seq x y z
N MET A 1 24.19 -10.67 -5.72
CA MET A 1 23.83 -9.45 -4.96
C MET A 1 22.48 -8.88 -5.41
N VAL A 2 22.16 -8.88 -6.71
CA VAL A 2 20.88 -8.34 -7.24
C VAL A 2 19.64 -8.96 -6.58
N LEU A 3 19.56 -10.29 -6.47
CA LEU A 3 18.45 -10.98 -5.77
C LEU A 3 18.25 -10.50 -4.32
N VAL A 4 19.33 -10.17 -3.61
CA VAL A 4 19.23 -9.63 -2.25
C VAL A 4 18.58 -8.25 -2.29
N GLY A 5 18.97 -7.40 -3.25
CA GLY A 5 18.33 -6.12 -3.49
C GLY A 5 16.84 -6.25 -3.83
N GLU A 6 16.48 -7.18 -4.72
CA GLU A 6 15.08 -7.45 -5.10
C GLU A 6 14.22 -7.82 -3.88
N ILE A 7 14.73 -8.74 -3.05
CA ILE A 7 14.08 -9.18 -1.82
C ILE A 7 13.96 -8.02 -0.83
N VAL A 8 15.03 -7.23 -0.64
CA VAL A 8 15.02 -6.06 0.25
C VAL A 8 13.96 -5.06 -0.19
N VAL A 9 13.84 -4.79 -1.49
CA VAL A 9 12.84 -3.84 -2.01
C VAL A 9 11.43 -4.35 -1.74
N VAL A 10 11.15 -5.58 -2.13
CA VAL A 10 9.79 -6.14 -2.09
C VAL A 10 9.34 -6.44 -0.67
N LEU A 11 10.16 -7.16 0.12
CA LEU A 11 9.84 -7.44 1.53
C LEU A 11 9.88 -6.16 2.37
N GLY A 12 10.84 -5.27 2.12
CA GLY A 12 10.93 -3.99 2.81
C GLY A 12 9.69 -3.15 2.59
N PHE A 13 9.25 -3.00 1.33
CA PHE A 13 8.02 -2.28 1.01
C PHE A 13 6.80 -2.90 1.70
N MET A 14 6.63 -4.22 1.63
CA MET A 14 5.53 -4.91 2.31
C MET A 14 5.56 -4.72 3.83
N LEU A 15 6.76 -4.78 4.44
CA LEU A 15 6.95 -4.56 5.87
C LEU A 15 6.54 -3.12 6.24
N PHE A 16 7.02 -2.12 5.51
CA PHE A 16 6.67 -0.73 5.77
C PHE A 16 5.19 -0.41 5.52
N MET A 17 4.58 -1.00 4.49
CA MET A 17 3.12 -0.90 4.29
C MET A 17 2.35 -1.41 5.51
N LYS A 18 2.81 -2.52 6.12
CA LYS A 18 2.20 -3.09 7.33
C LYS A 18 2.47 -2.22 8.55
N LEU A 19 3.71 -1.81 8.77
CA LEU A 19 4.12 -0.96 9.91
C LEU A 19 3.39 0.38 9.90
N PHE A 20 3.28 1.00 8.73
CA PHE A 20 2.56 2.25 8.59
C PHE A 20 1.04 2.06 8.55
N GLY A 21 0.51 0.85 8.65
CA GLY A 21 -0.93 0.59 8.71
C GLY A 21 -1.68 1.03 7.45
N LEU A 22 -1.05 0.89 6.27
CA LEU A 22 -1.61 1.35 5.00
C LEU A 22 -2.92 0.62 4.67
N VAL A 23 -2.97 -0.69 4.92
CA VAL A 23 -4.16 -1.53 4.71
C VAL A 23 -5.37 -1.00 5.50
N GLY A 24 -5.17 -0.59 6.76
CA GLY A 24 -6.23 -0.02 7.59
C GLY A 24 -6.77 1.30 7.03
N ARG A 25 -5.89 2.15 6.51
CA ARG A 25 -6.27 3.43 5.88
C ARG A 25 -7.04 3.22 4.58
N THR A 26 -6.64 2.26 3.75
CA THR A 26 -7.39 1.91 2.53
C THR A 26 -8.79 1.38 2.86
N LYS A 27 -8.94 0.57 3.92
CA LYS A 27 -10.27 0.15 4.40
C LYS A 27 -11.11 1.36 4.83
N ARG A 28 -10.51 2.31 5.56
CA ARG A 28 -11.19 3.54 5.97
C ARG A 28 -11.68 4.37 4.78
N VAL A 29 -10.90 4.47 3.70
CA VAL A 29 -11.34 5.12 2.46
C VAL A 29 -12.63 4.48 1.93
N ALA A 30 -12.69 3.14 1.88
CA ALA A 30 -13.88 2.43 1.42
C ALA A 30 -15.10 2.65 2.35
N GLU A 31 -14.88 2.64 3.67
CA GLU A 31 -15.92 2.95 4.67
C GLU A 31 -16.48 4.36 4.49
N VAL A 32 -15.60 5.36 4.40
CA VAL A 32 -15.99 6.77 4.23
C VAL A 32 -16.73 6.99 2.92
N ALA A 33 -16.24 6.40 1.82
CA ALA A 33 -16.92 6.46 0.52
C ALA A 33 -18.31 5.83 0.57
N LYS A 34 -18.46 4.69 1.25
CA LYS A 34 -19.75 4.03 1.45
C LYS A 34 -20.71 4.91 2.27
N SER A 35 -20.25 5.46 3.39
CA SER A 35 -21.06 6.36 4.23
C SER A 35 -21.47 7.63 3.50
N ALA A 36 -20.60 8.18 2.64
CA ALA A 36 -20.95 9.33 1.81
C ALA A 36 -22.10 9.01 0.83
N LEU A 37 -22.06 7.83 0.20
CA LEU A 37 -23.13 7.36 -0.69
C LEU A 37 -24.46 7.14 0.05
N GLU A 38 -24.41 6.62 1.29
CA GLU A 38 -25.59 6.43 2.13
C GLU A 38 -26.25 7.76 2.46
N VAL A 39 -25.49 8.79 2.83
CA VAL A 39 -26.01 10.14 3.13
C VAL A 39 -26.64 10.80 1.90
N ILE A 40 -26.03 10.67 0.73
CA ILE A 40 -26.58 11.23 -0.51
C ILE A 40 -27.94 10.60 -0.84
N ARG A 41 -28.09 9.31 -0.56
CA ARG A 41 -29.32 8.53 -0.82
C ARG A 41 -30.39 8.66 0.28
N ASP A 42 -30.08 9.25 1.43
CA ASP A 42 -31.03 9.38 2.52
C ASP A 42 -32.11 10.42 2.18
N SER A 43 -33.37 10.00 2.14
CA SER A 43 -34.51 10.87 1.89
C SER A 43 -34.97 11.65 3.11
N ASN A 44 -34.46 11.33 4.31
CA ASN A 44 -34.82 12.00 5.56
C ASN A 44 -33.96 13.24 5.86
N LEU A 45 -32.89 13.45 5.09
CA LEU A 45 -32.00 14.61 5.24
C LEU A 45 -32.41 15.72 4.28
N ASP A 46 -32.44 16.94 4.81
CA ASP A 46 -32.58 18.16 4.02
C ASP A 46 -31.27 18.48 3.26
N ASP A 47 -31.36 19.28 2.20
CA ASP A 47 -30.25 19.61 1.30
C ASP A 47 -29.07 20.23 2.07
N LEU A 48 -29.34 21.12 3.03
CA LEU A 48 -28.29 21.72 3.87
C LEU A 48 -27.58 20.68 4.74
N GLN A 49 -28.30 19.65 5.22
CA GLN A 49 -27.71 18.57 6.02
C GLN A 49 -26.84 17.66 5.15
N LYS A 50 -27.32 17.34 3.93
CA LYS A 50 -26.56 16.57 2.94
C LYS A 50 -25.28 17.28 2.52
N GLU A 51 -25.34 18.58 2.27
CA GLU A 51 -24.18 19.37 1.88
C GLU A 51 -23.11 19.34 2.98
N LYS A 52 -23.48 19.62 4.23
CA LYS A 52 -22.55 19.61 5.38
C LYS A 52 -21.91 18.23 5.58
N ALA A 53 -22.70 17.17 5.50
CA ALA A 53 -22.21 15.80 5.66
C ALA A 53 -21.27 15.40 4.51
N THR A 54 -21.64 15.73 3.26
CA THR A 54 -20.80 15.48 2.07
C THR A 54 -19.48 16.25 2.15
N GLN A 55 -19.50 17.51 2.57
CA GLN A 55 -18.29 18.30 2.76
C GLN A 55 -17.36 17.70 3.82
N ARG A 56 -17.92 17.15 4.90
CA ARG A 56 -17.14 16.45 5.94
C ARG A 56 -16.46 15.21 5.37
N TYR A 57 -17.18 14.36 4.64
CA TYR A 57 -16.58 13.18 4.01
C TYR A 57 -15.52 13.54 2.96
N ALA A 58 -15.76 14.59 2.16
CA ALA A 58 -14.77 15.08 1.20
C ALA A 58 -13.47 15.49 1.88
N LYS A 59 -13.54 16.23 3.00
CA LYS A 59 -12.36 16.59 3.81
C LYS A 59 -11.63 15.37 4.37
N GLU A 60 -12.38 14.38 4.86
CA GLU A 60 -11.79 13.13 5.39
C GLU A 60 -11.09 12.33 4.29
N LEU A 61 -11.72 12.16 3.12
CA LEU A 61 -11.12 11.49 1.96
C LEU A 61 -9.87 12.21 1.46
N PHE A 62 -9.91 13.55 1.40
CA PHE A 62 -8.77 14.36 1.01
C PHE A 62 -7.60 14.20 1.99
N SER A 63 -7.87 14.20 3.29
CA SER A 63 -6.86 13.92 4.30
C SER A 63 -6.27 12.52 4.17
N LEU A 64 -7.12 11.50 3.99
CA LEU A 64 -6.69 10.12 3.77
C LEU A 64 -5.81 9.99 2.52
N PHE A 65 -6.13 10.70 1.44
CA PHE A 65 -5.31 10.71 0.23
C PHE A 65 -3.88 11.15 0.52
N PHE A 66 -3.66 12.31 1.17
CA PHE A 66 -2.31 12.78 1.47
C PHE A 66 -1.56 11.85 2.41
N VAL A 67 -2.25 11.32 3.42
CA VAL A 67 -1.63 10.38 4.37
C VAL A 67 -1.21 9.10 3.65
N ILE A 68 -2.08 8.51 2.82
CA ILE A 68 -1.79 7.30 2.05
C ILE A 68 -0.64 7.57 1.07
N ALA A 69 -0.67 8.69 0.35
CA ALA A 69 0.36 9.06 -0.61
C ALA A 69 1.73 9.24 0.06
N ALA A 70 1.80 10.03 1.15
CA ALA A 70 3.03 10.26 1.90
C ALA A 70 3.59 8.96 2.47
N VAL A 71 2.74 8.16 3.11
CA VAL A 71 3.12 6.86 3.67
C VAL A 71 3.62 5.89 2.59
N SER A 72 2.95 5.84 1.43
CA SER A 72 3.35 4.97 0.33
C SER A 72 4.69 5.38 -0.25
N LEU A 73 4.90 6.69 -0.41
CA LEU A 73 6.17 7.25 -0.85
C LEU A 73 7.29 6.89 0.14
N THR A 74 7.08 7.09 1.43
CA THR A 74 8.06 6.73 2.46
C THR A 74 8.34 5.23 2.50
N ALA A 75 7.29 4.40 2.41
CA ALA A 75 7.42 2.94 2.41
C ALA A 75 8.26 2.42 1.24
N LEU A 76 8.24 3.09 0.10
CA LEU A 76 9.04 2.76 -1.07
C LEU A 76 10.43 3.40 -1.04
N ALA A 77 10.51 4.67 -0.60
CA ALA A 77 11.76 5.41 -0.57
C ALA A 77 12.79 4.79 0.38
N ILE A 78 12.36 4.22 1.51
CA ILE A 78 13.28 3.57 2.46
C ILE A 78 14.01 2.37 1.82
N PRO A 79 13.33 1.33 1.31
CA PRO A 79 14.00 0.19 0.70
C PRO A 79 14.82 0.57 -0.54
N LEU A 80 14.31 1.48 -1.39
CA LEU A 80 15.09 1.98 -2.52
C LEU A 80 16.33 2.75 -2.08
N GLY A 81 16.23 3.53 -1.01
CA GLY A 81 17.36 4.21 -0.39
C GLY A 81 18.44 3.24 0.10
N ILE A 82 18.05 2.08 0.64
CA ILE A 82 19.00 1.02 1.03
C ILE A 82 19.70 0.43 -0.20
N VAL A 83 18.97 0.16 -1.28
CA VAL A 83 19.59 -0.35 -2.52
C VAL A 83 20.51 0.71 -3.13
N TRP A 84 20.12 1.97 -3.09
CA TRP A 84 20.93 3.08 -3.57
C TRP A 84 22.24 3.24 -2.77
N THR A 85 22.22 3.04 -1.44
CA THR A 85 23.48 3.05 -0.67
C THR A 85 24.38 1.86 -0.98
N MET A 86 23.81 0.71 -1.38
CA MET A 86 24.59 -0.44 -1.88
C MET A 86 25.20 -0.16 -3.26
N GLU A 87 24.52 0.62 -4.11
CA GLU A 87 25.07 1.09 -5.38
C GLU A 87 26.25 2.04 -5.18
N LEU A 88 26.20 2.95 -4.21
CA LEU A 88 27.34 3.79 -3.85
C LEU A 88 28.57 2.97 -3.41
N ALA A 89 28.36 1.75 -2.90
CA ALA A 89 29.42 0.81 -2.55
C ALA A 89 29.87 -0.10 -3.71
N ASN A 90 29.37 0.12 -4.94
CA ASN A 90 29.60 -0.71 -6.14
C ASN A 90 29.21 -2.19 -5.97
N LEU A 91 28.18 -2.48 -5.16
CA LEU A 91 27.72 -3.86 -4.92
C LEU A 91 26.66 -4.35 -5.92
N LEU A 92 25.89 -3.42 -6.49
CA LEU A 92 24.78 -3.63 -7.42
C LEU A 92 24.38 -2.28 -8.02
N THR A 93 23.46 -2.27 -9.00
CA THR A 93 22.80 -1.03 -9.43
C THR A 93 21.30 -1.06 -9.09
N VAL A 94 20.71 0.11 -8.81
CA VAL A 94 19.26 0.23 -8.58
C VAL A 94 18.48 -0.21 -9.83
N ALA A 95 18.99 0.07 -11.03
CA ALA A 95 18.36 -0.34 -12.29
C ALA A 95 18.23 -1.87 -12.41
N GLU A 96 19.33 -2.61 -12.18
CA GLU A 96 19.32 -4.08 -12.23
C GLU A 96 18.34 -4.68 -11.23
N VAL A 97 18.27 -4.13 -10.01
CA VAL A 97 17.32 -4.58 -8.99
C VAL A 97 15.88 -4.35 -9.42
N ILE A 98 15.56 -3.17 -9.94
CA ILE A 98 14.21 -2.86 -10.42
C ILE A 98 13.84 -3.78 -11.58
N GLU A 99 14.70 -3.92 -12.58
CA GLU A 99 14.48 -4.82 -13.71
C GLU A 99 14.26 -6.26 -13.26
N GLY A 100 15.03 -6.73 -12.29
CA GLY A 100 14.86 -8.04 -11.65
C GLY A 100 13.46 -8.24 -11.08
N THR A 101 12.94 -7.25 -10.34
CA THR A 101 11.58 -7.31 -9.76
C THR A 101 10.47 -7.31 -10.81
N LEU A 102 10.74 -6.80 -12.01
CA LEU A 102 9.78 -6.74 -13.12
C LEU A 102 9.80 -8.00 -14.00
N THR A 103 10.75 -8.91 -13.79
CA THR A 103 10.80 -10.17 -14.54
C THR A 103 9.62 -11.07 -14.21
N LEU A 104 9.11 -11.78 -15.23
CA LEU A 104 8.02 -12.74 -15.05
C LEU A 104 8.37 -13.84 -14.06
N GLN A 105 9.66 -14.23 -13.99
CA GLN A 105 10.15 -15.24 -13.05
C GLN A 105 9.99 -14.75 -11.61
N PHE A 106 10.46 -13.54 -11.31
CA PHE A 106 10.34 -12.97 -9.96
C PHE A 106 8.88 -12.81 -9.54
N ILE A 107 8.06 -12.22 -10.41
CA ILE A 107 6.62 -12.04 -10.17
C ILE A 107 5.92 -13.39 -9.95
N GLY A 108 6.22 -14.39 -10.78
CA GLY A 108 5.65 -15.73 -10.68
C GLY A 108 5.99 -16.40 -9.35
N ILE A 109 7.26 -16.36 -8.94
CA ILE A 109 7.71 -16.92 -7.66
C ILE A 109 7.06 -16.18 -6.48
N ALA A 110 7.07 -14.84 -6.50
CA ALA A 110 6.48 -14.03 -5.44
C ALA A 110 4.97 -14.26 -5.30
N ALA A 111 4.26 -14.42 -6.43
CA ALA A 111 2.83 -14.73 -6.44
C ALA A 111 2.55 -16.11 -5.84
N VAL A 112 3.29 -17.15 -6.26
CA VAL A 112 3.13 -18.51 -5.70
C VAL A 112 3.42 -18.51 -4.20
N LEU A 113 4.50 -17.87 -3.74
CA LEU A 113 4.82 -17.76 -2.32
C LEU A 113 3.73 -17.03 -1.53
N SER A 114 3.17 -15.95 -2.09
CA SER A 114 2.08 -15.20 -1.46
C SER A 114 0.83 -16.05 -1.28
N VAL A 115 0.48 -16.86 -2.30
CA VAL A 115 -0.65 -17.80 -2.22
C VAL A 115 -0.40 -18.89 -1.18
N ILE A 116 0.79 -19.50 -1.18
CA ILE A 116 1.17 -20.52 -0.19
C ILE A 116 1.08 -19.96 1.23
N MET A 117 1.65 -18.78 1.48
CA MET A 117 1.60 -18.12 2.78
C MET A 117 0.17 -17.81 3.21
N PHE A 118 -0.68 -17.34 2.29
CA PHE A 118 -2.08 -17.10 2.55
C PHE A 118 -2.80 -18.39 2.98
N VAL A 119 -2.63 -19.47 2.21
CA VAL A 119 -3.23 -20.78 2.49
C VAL A 119 -2.76 -21.32 3.85
N LEU A 120 -1.45 -21.30 4.11
CA LEU A 120 -0.88 -21.74 5.39
C LEU A 120 -1.39 -20.90 6.58
N SER A 121 -1.50 -19.58 6.42
CA SER A 121 -2.03 -18.71 7.47
C SER A 121 -3.50 -19.02 7.79
N LYS A 122 -4.28 -19.42 6.78
CA LYS A 122 -5.67 -19.84 6.95
C LYS A 122 -5.79 -21.18 7.67
N TYR A 123 -4.91 -22.15 7.37
CA TYR A 123 -4.91 -23.46 8.03
C TYR A 123 -4.37 -23.44 9.47
N ARG A 124 -3.51 -22.47 9.82
CA ARG A 124 -2.91 -22.37 11.16
C ARG A 124 -3.80 -21.65 12.19
N PHE A 125 -4.85 -20.96 11.73
CA PHE A 125 -5.80 -20.22 12.58
C PHE A 125 -7.27 -20.56 12.28
N GLY A 126 -7.52 -21.65 11.54
CA GLY A 126 -8.85 -22.17 11.22
C GLY A 126 -9.23 -23.36 12.09
#